data_AF-A0A354WVD6-F1
#
_entry.id   AF-A0A354WVD6-F1
#
_cell.length_a   1.000
_cell.length_b   1.000
_cell.length_c   1.000
_cell.angle_alpha   90.00
_cell.angle_beta   90.00
_cell.angle_gamma   90.00
#
_symmetry.space_group_name_H-M   'P 1'
#
loop_
_entity.id
_entity.type
_entity.pdbx_description
1 polymer ?
#
loop_
_entity_poly.entity_id
_entity_poly.type
_entity_poly.pdbx_seq_one_letter_code
_entity_poly.pdbx_strand_id
1 'polypeptide(L)'
;MNALQFKNSLIGLQENMMNFALMLTANREDAQDLLQDTTLKVLDNQEKYVDNVNFKGWVLTVMRNIFINNYHKIVRSQTVIDQNVDLYNLDITNDDSFVSPDGSCQILEISKAIETLSKDLRIPFSMYLSGYKYNEIAEKLKLPLGTVKSRIFFARQQLQQALEGYRD
;
A
#
# COMPACT_ATOMS: atom_id res chain seq x y z
N MET A 1 -10.95 2.44 -21.05
CA MET A 1 -10.67 3.87 -20.92
C MET A 1 -9.73 4.24 -22.06
N ASN A 2 -10.04 5.26 -22.86
CA ASN A 2 -9.14 5.66 -23.95
C ASN A 2 -7.94 6.47 -23.41
N ALA A 3 -6.89 6.65 -24.20
CA ALA A 3 -5.65 7.29 -23.75
C ALA A 3 -5.84 8.75 -23.28
N LEU A 4 -6.80 9.48 -23.86
CA LEU A 4 -7.09 10.86 -23.45
C LEU A 4 -7.82 10.91 -22.10
N GLN A 5 -8.81 10.04 -21.90
CA GLN A 5 -9.50 9.87 -20.62
C GLN A 5 -8.52 9.46 -19.53
N PHE A 6 -7.60 8.52 -19.81
CA PHE A 6 -6.57 8.09 -18.87
C PHE A 6 -5.72 9.25 -18.37
N LYS A 7 -5.20 10.07 -19.29
CA LYS A 7 -4.39 11.25 -18.94
C LYS A 7 -5.18 12.26 -18.13
N ASN A 8 -6.42 12.56 -18.51
CA ASN A 8 -7.26 13.50 -17.78
C ASN A 8 -7.59 13.01 -16.37
N SER A 9 -7.88 11.70 -16.21
CA SER A 9 -8.09 11.10 -14.90
C SER A 9 -6.82 11.16 -14.03
N LEU A 10 -5.64 10.94 -14.62
CA LEU A 10 -4.37 11.04 -13.90
C LEU A 10 -4.04 12.47 -13.48
N ILE A 11 -4.30 13.46 -14.34
CA ILE A 11 -4.17 14.89 -14.04
C ILE A 11 -5.10 15.27 -12.88
N GLY A 12 -6.36 14.83 -12.93
CA GLY A 12 -7.33 15.06 -11.86
C GLY A 12 -6.96 14.42 -10.52
N LEU A 13 -6.04 13.47 -10.50
CA LEU A 13 -5.55 12.81 -9.29
C LEU A 13 -4.28 13.44 -8.70
N GLN A 14 -3.65 14.42 -9.35
CA GLN A 14 -2.36 14.97 -8.92
C GLN A 14 -2.39 15.53 -7.48
N GLU A 15 -3.43 16.27 -7.09
CA GLU A 15 -3.58 16.78 -5.72
C GLU A 15 -3.70 15.65 -4.69
N ASN A 16 -4.42 14.58 -5.04
CA ASN A 16 -4.57 13.41 -4.18
C ASN A 16 -3.28 12.62 -4.03
N MET A 17 -2.55 12.48 -5.13
CA MET A 17 -1.23 11.89 -5.17
C MET A 17 -0.26 12.70 -4.31
N MET A 18 -0.33 14.04 -4.37
CA MET A 18 0.55 14.92 -3.59
C MET A 18 0.28 14.80 -2.10
N ASN A 19 -0.99 14.83 -1.69
CA ASN A 19 -1.37 14.65 -0.28
C ASN A 19 -0.93 13.27 0.24
N PHE A 20 -1.14 12.22 -0.54
CA PHE A 20 -0.70 10.88 -0.16
C PHE A 20 0.82 10.74 -0.10
N ALA A 21 1.54 11.35 -1.05
CA ALA A 21 3.00 11.36 -1.05
C ALA A 21 3.55 12.11 0.19
N LEU A 22 2.96 13.25 0.56
CA LEU A 22 3.33 13.99 1.78
C LEU A 22 3.11 13.18 3.06
N MET A 23 2.03 12.39 3.12
CA MET A 23 1.79 11.47 4.25
C MET A 23 2.86 10.37 4.34
N LEU A 24 3.41 9.93 3.21
CA LEU A 24 4.44 8.88 3.17
C LEU A 24 5.85 9.41 3.44
N THR A 25 6.22 10.56 2.89
CA THR A 25 7.61 11.06 2.92
C THR A 25 7.88 12.05 4.05
N ALA A 26 6.85 12.72 4.59
CA ALA A 26 6.97 13.82 5.56
C ALA A 26 7.84 15.02 5.09
N ASN A 27 8.26 15.04 3.83
CA ASN A 27 9.03 16.11 3.18
C ASN A 27 8.42 16.42 1.81
N ARG A 28 8.29 17.72 1.50
CA ARG A 28 7.71 18.20 0.24
C ARG A 28 8.55 17.85 -0.98
N GLU A 29 9.88 17.90 -0.91
CA GLU A 29 10.75 17.57 -2.05
C GLU A 29 10.61 16.08 -2.40
N ASP A 30 10.79 15.20 -1.41
CA ASP A 30 10.62 13.75 -1.59
C ASP A 30 9.20 13.38 -2.06
N ALA A 31 8.17 14.12 -1.60
CA ALA A 31 6.80 13.93 -2.06
C ALA A 31 6.62 14.29 -3.54
N GLN A 32 7.25 15.37 -4.01
CA GLN A 32 7.23 15.76 -5.42
C GLN A 32 7.91 14.73 -6.30
N ASP A 33 9.06 14.22 -5.87
CA ASP A 33 9.79 13.16 -6.57
C ASP A 33 8.96 11.88 -6.67
N LEU A 34 8.37 11.45 -5.54
CA LEU A 34 7.50 10.28 -5.51
C LEU A 34 6.26 10.43 -6.42
N LEU A 35 5.65 11.62 -6.43
CA LEU A 35 4.53 11.94 -7.33
C LEU A 35 4.94 11.86 -8.80
N GLN A 36 6.11 12.40 -9.13
CA GLN A 36 6.62 12.42 -10.50
C GLN A 36 6.95 11.00 -10.98
N ASP A 37 7.68 10.22 -10.19
CA ASP A 37 7.99 8.82 -10.44
C ASP A 37 6.73 7.97 -10.62
N THR A 38 5.72 8.21 -9.77
CA THR A 38 4.43 7.53 -9.89
C THR A 38 3.74 7.87 -11.20
N THR A 39 3.70 9.15 -11.57
CA THR A 39 3.06 9.61 -12.80
C THR A 39 3.69 8.95 -14.01
N LEU A 40 5.03 8.92 -14.09
CA LEU A 40 5.77 8.23 -15.15
C LEU A 40 5.46 6.73 -15.17
N LYS A 41 5.51 6.08 -14.01
CA LYS A 41 5.27 4.63 -13.91
C LYS A 41 3.86 4.24 -14.31
N VAL A 42 2.87 5.06 -13.96
CA VAL A 42 1.47 4.85 -14.32
C VAL A 42 1.28 4.98 -15.83
N LEU A 43 1.90 5.98 -16.47
CA LEU A 43 1.86 6.15 -17.92
C LEU A 43 2.54 4.99 -18.65
N ASP A 44 3.72 4.56 -18.20
CA ASP A 44 4.44 3.41 -18.77
C ASP A 44 3.65 2.09 -18.68
N ASN A 45 2.81 1.96 -17.65
CA ASN A 45 2.01 0.77 -17.41
C ASN A 45 0.53 0.97 -17.79
N GLN A 46 0.21 1.98 -18.60
CA GLN A 46 -1.15 2.26 -19.04
C GLN A 46 -1.82 1.02 -19.65
N GLU A 47 -1.09 0.23 -20.43
CA GLU A 47 -1.61 -1.00 -21.06
C GLU A 47 -1.93 -2.13 -20.06
N LYS A 48 -1.36 -2.08 -18.85
CA LYS A 48 -1.62 -3.05 -17.79
C LYS A 48 -2.85 -2.69 -16.96
N TYR A 49 -3.39 -1.50 -17.14
CA TYR A 49 -4.61 -1.10 -16.49
C TYR A 49 -5.80 -1.85 -17.09
N VAL A 50 -6.50 -2.60 -16.24
CA VAL A 50 -7.71 -3.33 -16.62
C VAL A 50 -8.90 -2.42 -16.39
N ASP A 51 -9.66 -2.15 -17.44
CA ASP A 51 -10.94 -1.45 -17.33
C ASP A 51 -11.83 -2.19 -16.32
N ASN A 52 -12.52 -1.43 -15.45
CA ASN A 52 -13.33 -1.91 -14.32
C ASN A 52 -12.60 -2.05 -12.95
N VAL A 53 -11.37 -1.55 -12.82
CA VAL A 53 -10.67 -1.35 -11.53
C VAL A 53 -10.83 0.10 -11.06
N ASN A 54 -10.87 0.34 -9.74
CA ASN A 54 -10.82 1.72 -9.21
C ASN A 54 -9.49 2.38 -9.61
N PHE A 55 -9.56 3.33 -10.55
CA PHE A 55 -8.39 4.00 -11.12
C PHE A 55 -7.51 4.67 -10.06
N LYS A 56 -8.13 5.37 -9.09
CA LYS A 56 -7.37 5.99 -7.99
C LYS A 56 -6.65 4.94 -7.15
N GLY A 57 -7.36 3.89 -6.73
CA GLY A 57 -6.79 2.83 -5.91
C GLY A 57 -5.58 2.19 -6.59
N TRP A 58 -5.67 1.98 -7.90
CA TRP A 58 -4.55 1.48 -8.70
C TRP A 58 -3.36 2.45 -8.72
N VAL A 59 -3.58 3.74 -8.98
CA VAL A 59 -2.51 4.77 -8.98
C VAL A 59 -1.83 4.89 -7.61
N LEU A 60 -2.59 4.95 -6.52
CA LEU A 60 -2.02 5.03 -5.17
C LEU A 60 -1.29 3.75 -4.77
N THR A 61 -1.74 2.59 -5.26
CA THR A 61 -1.02 1.32 -5.08
C THR A 61 0.34 1.36 -5.78
N VAL A 62 0.40 1.90 -7.01
CA VAL A 62 1.67 2.10 -7.72
C VAL A 62 2.60 3.03 -6.94
N MET A 63 2.08 4.17 -6.46
CA MET A 63 2.84 5.14 -5.65
C MET A 63 3.45 4.48 -4.41
N ARG A 64 2.63 3.77 -3.64
CA ARG A 64 3.06 3.07 -2.43
C ARG A 64 4.16 2.04 -2.73
N ASN A 65 4.02 1.29 -3.82
CA ASN A 65 5.03 0.31 -4.21
C ASN A 65 6.36 0.99 -4.57
N ILE A 66 6.33 2.14 -5.23
CA ILE A 66 7.54 2.92 -5.52
C ILE A 66 8.18 3.40 -4.21
N PHE A 67 7.40 3.99 -3.31
CA PHE A 67 7.89 4.45 -2.00
C PHE A 67 8.57 3.33 -1.20
N ILE A 68 7.92 2.17 -1.04
CA ILE A 68 8.48 1.02 -0.31
C ILE A 68 9.75 0.50 -0.97
N ASN A 69 9.78 0.43 -2.30
CA ASN A 69 10.96 -0.01 -3.03
C ASN A 69 12.14 0.97 -2.85
N ASN A 70 11.88 2.28 -2.90
CA ASN A 70 12.87 3.32 -2.66
C ASN A 70 13.38 3.26 -1.22
N TYR A 71 12.50 3.13 -0.23
CA TYR A 71 12.87 2.93 1.17
C TYR A 71 13.79 1.72 1.37
N HIS A 72 13.41 0.55 0.83
CA HIS A 72 14.27 -0.64 0.91
C HIS A 72 15.60 -0.50 0.19
N LYS A 73 15.68 0.31 -0.87
CA LYS A 73 16.93 0.60 -1.57
C LYS A 73 17.84 1.48 -0.71
N ILE A 74 17.29 2.50 -0.07
CA ILE A 74 17.98 3.37 0.88
C ILE A 74 18.51 2.54 2.05
N VAL A 75 17.66 1.73 2.69
CA VAL A 75 18.06 0.86 3.80
C VAL A 75 19.20 -0.09 3.40
N ARG A 76 19.10 -0.77 2.24
CA ARG A 76 20.18 -1.65 1.74
C ARG A 76 21.48 -0.90 1.45
N SER A 77 21.40 0.36 0.99
CA SER A 77 22.58 1.19 0.76
C SER A 77 23.20 1.73 2.06
N GLN A 78 22.38 1.95 3.09
CA GLN A 78 22.81 2.44 4.40
C GLN A 78 23.31 1.32 5.33
N THR A 79 22.85 0.07 5.16
CA THR A 79 23.35 -1.10 5.93
C THR A 79 24.79 -1.46 5.63
N VAL A 80 25.43 -0.85 4.63
CA VAL A 80 26.89 -0.95 4.40
C VAL A 80 27.67 -0.06 5.39
N ILE A 81 27.03 0.91 6.06
CA ILE A 81 27.74 1.96 6.82
C ILE A 81 27.28 2.11 8.28
N ASP A 82 26.10 1.65 8.70
CA ASP A 82 25.76 1.73 10.14
C ASP A 82 24.84 0.59 10.62
N GLN A 83 25.22 -0.04 11.73
CA GLN A 83 24.57 -1.21 12.31
C GLN A 83 23.58 -0.89 13.44
N ASN A 84 23.28 0.38 13.74
CA ASN A 84 22.41 0.70 14.88
C ASN A 84 21.41 1.81 14.60
N VAL A 85 20.41 1.53 13.77
CA VAL A 85 19.19 2.35 13.74
C VAL A 85 17.97 1.44 13.79
N ASP A 86 17.60 1.05 15.01
CA ASP A 86 16.25 0.61 15.35
C ASP A 86 15.29 1.80 15.16
N LEU A 87 14.62 1.86 14.01
CA LEU A 87 13.44 2.71 13.84
C LEU A 87 12.28 1.86 13.28
N TYR A 88 11.86 0.90 14.11
CA TYR A 88 10.44 0.55 14.16
C TYR A 88 9.71 1.78 14.67
N ASN A 89 8.92 2.42 13.80
CA ASN A 89 7.65 3.10 14.08
C ASN A 89 7.38 4.10 12.95
N LEU A 90 6.58 3.66 11.97
CA LEU A 90 5.53 4.52 11.47
C LEU A 90 4.26 3.67 11.48
N ASP A 91 3.51 3.85 12.56
CA ASP A 91 2.10 3.52 12.63
C ASP A 91 1.39 4.29 11.49
N ILE A 92 0.44 3.67 10.79
CA ILE A 92 -0.73 4.30 10.17
C ILE A 92 -1.56 3.21 9.48
N THR A 93 -2.77 3.11 9.99
CA THR A 93 -4.00 2.55 9.43
C THR A 93 -4.12 2.70 7.91
N ASN A 94 -4.77 1.72 7.27
CA ASN A 94 -5.25 1.85 5.90
C ASN A 94 -6.15 3.09 5.81
N ASP A 95 -5.62 4.20 5.28
CA ASP A 95 -6.43 5.32 4.81
C ASP A 95 -6.87 4.98 3.39
N ASP A 96 -7.98 4.24 3.31
CA ASP A 96 -8.70 3.99 2.07
C ASP A 96 -9.83 5.02 1.99
N SER A 97 -9.76 5.88 0.97
CA SER A 97 -10.62 7.04 0.66
C SER A 97 -10.11 8.35 1.26
N PHE A 98 -9.51 9.23 0.45
CA PHE A 98 -10.22 10.47 0.07
C PHE A 98 -11.02 11.04 1.24
N VAL A 99 -10.45 12.04 1.90
CA VAL A 99 -11.10 12.81 2.95
C VAL A 99 -12.46 13.32 2.43
N SER A 100 -13.49 12.58 2.80
CA SER A 100 -14.89 12.99 2.85
C SER A 100 -15.42 12.51 4.21
N PRO A 101 -16.40 13.19 4.81
CA PRO A 101 -16.83 12.97 6.20
C PRO A 101 -17.29 11.53 6.54
N ASP A 102 -17.49 10.68 5.53
CA ASP A 102 -17.93 9.28 5.61
C ASP A 102 -16.76 8.27 5.81
N GLY A 103 -15.51 8.65 5.50
CA GLY A 103 -14.36 7.73 5.51
C GLY A 103 -13.82 7.35 6.89
N SER A 104 -14.07 8.16 7.93
CA SER A 104 -13.59 7.89 9.29
C SER A 104 -14.27 6.68 9.95
N CYS A 105 -15.53 6.40 9.59
CA CYS A 105 -16.24 5.20 10.02
C CYS A 105 -15.64 3.93 9.39
N GLN A 106 -15.30 3.96 8.10
CA GLN A 106 -14.73 2.80 7.38
C GLN A 106 -13.35 2.38 7.89
N ILE A 107 -12.49 3.33 8.31
CA ILE A 107 -11.13 3.02 8.80
C ILE A 107 -11.17 2.24 10.12
N LEU A 108 -12.06 2.62 11.03
CA LEU A 108 -12.27 1.90 12.30
C LEU A 108 -12.81 0.48 12.05
N GLU A 109 -13.65 0.31 11.03
CA GLU A 109 -14.24 -0.99 10.69
C GLU A 109 -13.24 -1.92 10.01
N ILE A 110 -12.39 -1.42 9.11
CA ILE A 110 -11.29 -2.20 8.52
C ILE A 110 -10.31 -2.65 9.62
N SER A 111 -9.97 -1.76 10.56
CA SER A 111 -9.07 -2.07 11.66
C SER A 111 -9.66 -3.15 12.57
N LYS A 112 -10.95 -3.05 12.92
CA LYS A 112 -11.69 -4.08 13.64
C LYS A 112 -11.75 -5.40 12.88
N ALA A 113 -12.00 -5.37 11.56
CA ALA A 113 -12.02 -6.58 10.73
C ALA A 113 -10.66 -7.29 10.74
N ILE A 114 -9.54 -6.55 10.71
CA ILE A 114 -8.19 -7.13 10.84
C ILE A 114 -7.99 -7.76 12.23
N GLU A 115 -8.55 -7.16 13.29
CA GLU A 115 -8.52 -7.73 14.63
C GLU A 115 -9.33 -9.02 14.79
N THR A 116 -10.33 -9.26 13.93
CA THR A 116 -11.08 -10.53 13.93
C THR A 116 -10.29 -11.70 13.35
N LEU A 117 -9.24 -11.43 12.56
CA LEU A 117 -8.40 -12.48 11.98
C LEU A 117 -7.63 -13.24 13.05
N SER A 118 -7.48 -14.55 12.90
CA SER A 118 -6.61 -15.35 13.77
C SER A 118 -5.17 -14.85 13.71
N LYS A 119 -4.41 -14.98 14.81
CA LYS A 119 -3.02 -14.50 14.88
C LYS A 119 -2.14 -15.06 13.76
N ASP A 120 -2.40 -16.30 13.35
CA ASP A 120 -1.70 -16.98 12.26
C ASP A 120 -1.88 -16.32 10.89
N LEU A 121 -3.01 -15.66 10.66
CA LEU A 121 -3.30 -14.89 9.44
C LEU A 121 -2.90 -13.42 9.63
N ARG A 122 -3.23 -12.84 10.77
CA ARG A 122 -3.01 -11.44 11.10
C ARG A 122 -1.53 -11.06 11.10
N ILE A 123 -0.65 -11.89 11.67
CA ILE A 123 0.78 -11.55 11.79
C ILE A 123 1.45 -11.50 10.41
N PRO A 124 1.41 -12.56 9.56
CA PRO A 124 1.97 -12.48 8.22
C PRO A 124 1.31 -11.40 7.35
N PHE A 125 -0.01 -11.22 7.49
CA PHE A 125 -0.74 -10.20 6.75
C PHE A 125 -0.34 -8.79 7.16
N SER A 126 -0.20 -8.53 8.46
CA SER A 126 0.29 -7.26 8.99
C SER A 126 1.72 -6.98 8.52
N MET A 127 2.62 -7.97 8.55
CA MET A 127 3.98 -7.79 8.02
C MET A 127 3.99 -7.51 6.51
N TYR A 128 3.13 -8.17 5.75
CA TYR A 128 2.96 -7.89 4.32
C TYR A 128 2.43 -6.48 4.08
N LEU A 129 1.45 -6.04 4.89
CA LEU A 129 1.00 -4.66 4.88
C LEU A 129 2.13 -3.71 5.27
N SER A 130 3.02 -4.06 6.20
CA SER A 130 4.21 -3.26 6.52
C SER A 130 5.28 -3.23 5.40
N GLY A 131 5.01 -3.82 4.24
CA GLY A 131 5.89 -3.74 3.06
C GLY A 131 6.94 -4.84 2.96
N TYR A 132 6.96 -5.80 3.89
CA TYR A 132 7.87 -6.94 3.82
C TYR A 132 7.56 -7.80 2.59
N LYS A 133 8.61 -8.25 1.90
CA LYS A 133 8.49 -9.23 0.82
C LYS A 133 8.11 -10.59 1.42
N TYR A 134 7.41 -11.41 0.64
CA TYR A 134 7.03 -12.77 1.06
C TYR A 134 8.20 -13.60 1.62
N ASN A 135 9.39 -13.48 1.02
CA ASN A 135 10.60 -14.17 1.50
C ASN A 135 11.05 -13.65 2.87
N GLU A 136 11.03 -12.34 3.08
CA GLU A 136 11.44 -11.71 4.35
C GLU A 136 10.48 -12.08 5.48
N ILE A 137 9.18 -12.19 5.19
CA ILE A 137 8.17 -12.68 6.14
C ILE A 137 8.39 -14.16 6.46
N ALA A 138 8.65 -14.98 5.43
CA ALA A 138 8.93 -16.41 5.58
C ALA A 138 10.14 -16.66 6.48
N GLU A 139 11.22 -15.92 6.28
CA GLU A 139 12.43 -15.99 7.11
C GLU A 139 12.16 -15.54 8.55
N LYS A 140 11.53 -14.37 8.72
CA LYS A 140 11.30 -13.77 10.05
C LYS A 140 10.32 -14.59 10.90
N LEU A 141 9.31 -15.20 10.28
CA LEU A 141 8.36 -16.08 10.97
C LEU A 141 8.79 -17.56 10.99
N LYS A 142 9.91 -17.91 10.35
CA LYS A 142 10.37 -19.29 10.15
C LYS A 142 9.29 -20.20 9.55
N LEU A 143 8.58 -19.68 8.55
CA LEU A 143 7.51 -20.37 7.83
C LEU A 143 7.90 -20.63 6.38
N PRO A 144 7.39 -21.71 5.74
CA PRO A 144 7.56 -21.90 4.31
C PRO A 144 6.95 -20.75 3.50
N LEU A 145 7.58 -20.37 2.38
CA LEU A 145 7.07 -19.31 1.49
C LEU A 145 5.62 -19.57 1.02
N GLY A 146 5.30 -20.83 0.71
CA GLY A 146 3.95 -21.24 0.33
C GLY A 146 2.92 -20.97 1.43
N THR A 147 3.30 -21.20 2.69
CA THR A 147 2.47 -20.94 3.87
C THR A 147 2.24 -19.45 4.10
N VAL A 148 3.25 -18.61 3.86
CA VAL A 148 3.09 -17.15 3.95
C VAL A 148 2.12 -16.65 2.87
N LYS A 149 2.30 -17.10 1.61
CA LYS A 149 1.40 -16.75 0.50
C LYS A 149 -0.05 -17.17 0.78
N SER A 150 -0.26 -18.40 1.26
CA SER A 150 -1.60 -18.90 1.57
C SER A 150 -2.22 -18.15 2.75
N ARG A 151 -1.48 -17.88 3.83
CA ARG A 151 -1.98 -17.10 4.98
C ARG A 151 -2.38 -15.68 4.59
N ILE A 152 -1.60 -15.00 3.74
CA ILE A 152 -1.95 -13.66 3.23
C ILE A 152 -3.19 -13.72 2.31
N PHE A 153 -3.29 -14.75 1.48
CA PHE A 153 -4.46 -14.96 0.63
C PHE A 153 -5.74 -15.17 1.45
N PHE A 154 -5.70 -16.05 2.45
CA PHE A 154 -6.85 -16.30 3.32
C PHE A 154 -7.22 -15.09 4.19
N ALA A 155 -6.22 -14.33 4.66
CA ALA A 155 -6.47 -13.07 5.36
C ALA A 155 -7.27 -12.09 4.48
N ARG A 156 -6.89 -11.93 3.20
CA ARG A 156 -7.64 -11.09 2.24
C ARG A 156 -9.06 -11.58 2.02
N GLN A 157 -9.25 -12.88 1.84
CA GLN A 157 -10.57 -13.46 1.61
C GLN A 157 -11.51 -13.25 2.80
N GLN A 158 -11.02 -13.44 4.03
CA GLN A 158 -11.81 -13.21 5.24
C GLN A 158 -12.16 -11.73 5.42
N LEU A 159 -11.21 -10.83 5.16
CA LEU A 159 -11.47 -9.39 5.21
C LEU A 159 -12.47 -8.96 4.15
N GLN A 160 -12.38 -9.51 2.94
CA GLN A 160 -13.33 -9.21 1.87
C GLN A 160 -14.75 -9.62 2.26
N GLN A 161 -14.93 -10.81 2.85
CA GLN A 161 -16.24 -11.27 3.34
C GLN A 161 -16.76 -10.44 4.51
N ALA A 162 -15.90 -10.06 5.45
CA ALA A 162 -16.27 -9.24 6.59
C ALA A 162 -16.69 -7.81 6.18
N LEU A 163 -16.13 -7.31 5.08
CA LEU A 163 -16.38 -5.97 4.55
C LEU A 163 -17.44 -5.95 3.43
N GLU A 164 -17.83 -7.11 2.88
CA GLU A 164 -18.91 -7.20 1.88
C GLU A 164 -20.28 -6.78 2.43
N GLY A 165 -20.51 -6.89 3.74
CA GLY A 165 -21.73 -6.40 4.40
C GLY A 165 -21.85 -4.88 4.54
N TYR A 166 -20.82 -4.12 4.12
CA TYR A 166 -20.75 -2.66 4.23
C TYR A 166 -20.80 -1.96 2.86
N ARG A 167 -21.14 -2.71 1.80
CA ARG A 167 -21.18 -2.22 0.41
C ARG A 167 -22.54 -1.63 -0.01
N ASP A 168 -23.49 -1.51 0.90
CA ASP A 168 -24.83 -0.92 0.70
C ASP A 168 -24.92 0.52 1.22
#